data_AF-A0AAD1D4U7-F1
#
_entry.id   AF-A0AAD1D4U7-F1
#
_cell.length_a   1.000
_cell.length_b   1.000
_cell.length_c   1.000
_cell.angle_alpha   90.00
_cell.angle_beta   90.00
_cell.angle_gamma   90.00
#
_symmetry.space_group_name_H-M   'P 1'
#
loop_
_entity.id
_entity.type
_entity.pdbx_description
1 polymer ?
#
loop_
_entity_poly.entity_id
_entity_poly.type
_entity_poly.pdbx_seq_one_letter_code
_entity_poly.pdbx_strand_id
1 'polypeptide(L)' 'MPNPTTRSEAISAKCRDCIYDPGAAGTWRQQVAACESGNCPLFDFRPCPPKRKLTSADLQKLREGTEGHGGAPIAD' A
#
# COMPACT_ATOMS: atom_id res chain seq x y z
N MET A 1 -26.08 2.89 3.75
CA MET A 1 -24.84 3.30 4.43
C MET A 1 -25.03 4.74 4.89
N PRO A 2 -24.63 5.12 6.12
CA PRO A 2 -24.74 6.51 6.54
C PRO A 2 -23.92 7.42 5.61
N ASN A 3 -24.40 8.64 5.41
CA ASN A 3 -23.66 9.64 4.64
C ASN A 3 -22.31 9.93 5.33
N PRO A 4 -21.19 10.00 4.57
CA PRO A 4 -19.90 10.32 5.13
C PRO A 4 -19.92 11.71 5.76
N THR A 5 -19.37 11.85 6.97
CA THR A 5 -19.36 13.11 7.73
C THR A 5 -18.02 13.81 7.65
N THR A 6 -16.97 13.10 7.24
CA THR A 6 -15.62 13.65 7.02
C THR A 6 -15.21 13.55 5.55
N ARG A 7 -14.27 14.43 5.15
CA ARG A 7 -13.68 14.42 3.80
C ARG A 7 -13.05 13.05 3.47
N SER A 8 -12.32 12.47 4.42
CA SER A 8 -11.63 11.19 4.22
C SER A 8 -12.61 10.02 4.05
N GLU A 9 -13.73 10.03 4.77
CA GLU A 9 -14.79 9.04 4.58
C GLU A 9 -15.47 9.20 3.21
N ALA A 10 -15.73 10.43 2.78
CA ALA A 10 -16.33 10.69 1.47
C ALA A 10 -15.43 10.21 0.32
N ILE A 11 -14.12 10.50 0.40
CA ILE A 11 -13.13 10.01 -0.58
C ILE A 11 -13.05 8.47 -0.54
N SER A 12 -13.04 7.87 0.65
CA SER A 12 -13.01 6.42 0.82
C SER A 12 -14.23 5.74 0.21
N ALA A 13 -15.43 6.29 0.47
CA ALA A 13 -16.69 5.81 -0.09
C ALA A 13 -16.66 5.92 -1.62
N LYS A 14 -16.21 7.05 -2.17
CA LYS A 14 -16.13 7.25 -3.62
C LYS A 14 -15.13 6.32 -4.30
N CYS A 15 -13.95 6.13 -3.72
CA CYS A 15 -12.95 5.22 -4.28
C CYS A 15 -13.42 3.76 -4.23
N ARG A 16 -14.09 3.36 -3.14
CA ARG A 16 -14.68 2.02 -3.03
C ARG A 16 -15.75 1.80 -4.10
N ASP A 17 -16.70 2.72 -4.21
CA ASP A 17 -17.77 2.68 -5.23
C ASP A 17 -17.21 2.64 -6.67
N CYS A 18 -16.09 3.30 -6.93
CA CYS A 18 -15.51 3.43 -8.26
C CYS A 18 -14.86 2.14 -8.81
N ILE A 19 -14.18 1.35 -7.97
CA ILE A 19 -13.33 0.24 -8.45
C ILE A 19 -13.41 -1.04 -7.62
N TYR A 20 -14.07 -1.03 -6.46
CA TYR A 20 -14.13 -2.25 -5.66
C TYR A 20 -14.98 -3.32 -6.34
N ASP A 21 -14.34 -4.46 -6.63
CA ASP A 21 -14.98 -5.67 -7.10
C ASP A 21 -14.91 -6.75 -6.01
N PRO A 22 -16.05 -7.20 -5.45
CA PRO A 22 -16.06 -8.26 -4.44
C PRO A 22 -15.66 -9.64 -4.97
N GLY A 23 -15.67 -9.87 -6.30
CA GLY A 23 -15.18 -11.09 -6.93
C GLY A 23 -13.67 -11.09 -7.19
N ALA A 24 -13.04 -9.92 -7.17
CA ALA A 24 -11.59 -9.78 -7.33
C ALA A 24 -10.83 -10.05 -6.02
N ALA A 25 -9.58 -10.48 -6.15
CA ALA A 25 -8.74 -10.79 -5.00
C ALA A 25 -8.42 -9.54 -4.15
N GLY A 26 -8.16 -9.78 -2.87
CA GLY A 26 -7.77 -8.74 -1.92
C GLY A 26 -8.92 -7.93 -1.33
N THR A 27 -8.57 -7.07 -0.37
CA THR A 27 -9.50 -6.14 0.26
C THR A 27 -9.79 -4.95 -0.65
N TRP A 28 -10.92 -4.27 -0.41
CA TRP A 28 -11.28 -3.08 -1.19
C TRP A 28 -10.20 -1.99 -1.19
N ARG A 29 -9.45 -1.82 -0.07
CA ARG A 29 -8.34 -0.86 0.00
C ARG A 29 -7.13 -1.28 -0.84
N GLN A 30 -6.87 -2.59 -0.94
CA GLN A 30 -5.81 -3.10 -1.81
C GLN A 30 -6.16 -2.87 -3.28
N GLN A 31 -7.41 -3.09 -3.67
CA GLN A 31 -7.86 -2.82 -5.04
C GLN A 31 -7.82 -1.32 -5.38
N VAL A 32 -8.25 -0.45 -4.45
CA VAL A 32 -8.13 1.01 -4.61
C VAL A 32 -6.67 1.45 -4.72
N ALA A 33 -5.76 0.86 -3.93
CA ALA A 33 -4.33 1.15 -4.02
C ALA A 33 -3.70 0.64 -5.31
N ALA A 34 -4.24 -0.42 -5.92
CA ALA A 34 -3.83 -0.95 -7.21
C ALA A 34 -4.44 -0.18 -8.41
N CYS A 35 -5.26 0.85 -8.17
CA CYS A 35 -5.85 1.64 -9.25
C CYS A 35 -4.79 2.49 -9.99
N GLU A 36 -4.54 2.18 -11.26
CA GLU A 36 -3.51 2.85 -12.08
C GLU A 36 -4.01 4.12 -12.78
N SER A 37 -5.24 4.57 -12.49
CA SER A 37 -5.82 5.74 -13.13
C SER A 37 -5.19 7.04 -12.61
N GLY A 38 -4.01 7.38 -13.13
CA GLY A 38 -3.17 8.51 -12.69
C GLY A 38 -3.82 9.88 -12.86
N ASN A 39 -4.69 10.04 -13.86
CA ASN A 39 -5.42 11.29 -14.10
C ASN A 39 -6.63 11.48 -13.17
N CYS A 40 -6.89 10.53 -12.27
CA CYS A 40 -7.96 10.65 -11.30
C CYS A 40 -7.63 11.77 -10.30
N PRO A 41 -8.51 12.76 -10.08
CA PRO A 41 -8.25 13.86 -9.14
C PRO A 41 -8.14 13.40 -7.68
N LEU A 42 -8.51 12.15 -7.38
CA LEU A 42 -8.36 11.55 -6.06
C LEU A 42 -7.10 10.68 -5.92
N PHE A 43 -6.25 10.54 -6.96
CA PHE A 43 -5.11 9.61 -6.98
C PHE A 43 -4.24 9.73 -5.72
N ASP A 44 -3.80 10.94 -5.38
CA ASP A 44 -2.95 11.21 -4.22
C ASP A 44 -3.69 11.14 -2.87
N PHE A 45 -5.03 11.15 -2.90
CA PHE A 45 -5.89 11.15 -1.72
C PHE A 45 -6.54 9.79 -1.46
N ARG A 46 -6.19 8.76 -2.24
CA ARG A 46 -6.81 7.44 -2.13
C ARG A 46 -6.55 6.80 -0.77
N PRO A 47 -7.52 6.03 -0.24
CA PRO A 47 -7.31 5.25 0.97
C PRO A 47 -6.29 4.13 0.73
N CYS A 48 -5.09 4.29 1.28
CA CYS A 48 -4.10 3.22 1.31
C CYS A 48 -4.48 2.14 2.34
N PRO A 49 -4.11 0.86 2.12
CA PRO A 49 -4.15 -0.14 3.17
C PRO A 49 -3.23 0.26 4.32
N PRO A 50 -3.58 -0.09 5.57
CA PRO A 50 -2.71 0.19 6.71
C PRO A 50 -1.36 -0.48 6.49
N LYS A 51 -0.27 0.25 6.77
CA LYS A 51 1.07 -0.34 6.76
C LYS A 51 1.09 -1.47 7.79
N ARG A 52 1.56 -2.66 7.39
CA ARG A 52 1.82 -3.74 8.36
C ARG A 52 2.81 -3.21 9.38
N LYS A 53 2.50 -3.39 10.67
CA LYS A 53 3.50 -3.18 11.72
C LYS A 53 4.56 -4.25 11.55
N LEU A 54 5.82 -3.84 11.49
CA LEU A 54 6.95 -4.77 11.50
C LEU A 54 6.97 -5.47 12.86
N THR A 55 7.05 -6.79 12.83
CA THR A 55 7.22 -7.59 14.04
C THR A 55 8.69 -7.58 14.46
N SER A 56 8.97 -7.95 15.72
CA SER A 56 10.34 -8.18 16.18
C SER A 56 11.08 -9.21 15.31
N ALA A 57 10.36 -10.21 14.79
CA ALA A 57 10.90 -11.18 13.84
C ALA A 57 11.22 -10.57 12.46
N ASP A 58 10.37 -9.66 11.96
CA ASP A 58 10.65 -8.93 10.71
C ASP A 58 11.87 -8.01 10.87
N LEU A 59 11.95 -7.29 12.00
CA LEU A 59 13.09 -6.44 12.33
C LEU A 59 14.38 -7.25 12.51
N GLN A 60 14.28 -8.44 13.12
CA GLN A 60 15.39 -9.39 13.23
C GLN A 60 15.92 -9.83 11.85
N LYS A 61 15.04 -10.17 10.91
CA LYS A 61 15.49 -10.56 9.57
C LYS A 61 16.15 -9.42 8.80
N LEU A 62 15.69 -8.17 9.00
CA LEU A 62 16.31 -7.00 8.38
C LEU A 62 17.72 -6.72 8.91
N ARG A 63 17.98 -6.94 10.21
CA ARG A 63 19.32 -6.71 10.80
C ARG A 63 20.34 -7.78 10.38
N GLU A 64 19.87 -8.98 10.07
CA GLU A 64 20.71 -10.13 9.72
C GLU A 64 21.05 -10.16 8.20
N GLY A 65 20.38 -9.34 7.39
CA GLY A 65 20.56 -9.27 5.93
C GLY A 65 21.72 -8.40 5.42
N THR A 66 22.63 -7.93 6.27
CA THR A 66 23.76 -7.05 5.87
C THR A 66 25.08 -7.80 5.60
N GLU A 67 25.08 -9.14 5.55
CA GLU A 67 26.29 -9.93 5.28
C GLU A 67 26.21 -10.58 3.89
N GLY A 68 26.71 -9.89 2.86
CA GLY A 68 26.81 -10.51 1.54
C GLY A 68 26.96 -9.57 0.35
N HIS A 69 27.96 -8.69 0.36
CA HIS A 69 28.63 -8.27 -0.86
C HIS A 69 30.13 -8.19 -0.55
N GLY A 70 30.81 -9.32 -0.74
CA GLY A 70 32.27 -9.34 -0.82
C GLY A 70 32.69 -8.42 -1.95
N GLY A 71 33.30 -7.29 -1.59
CA GLY A 71 34.06 -6.49 -2.56
C GLY A 71 35.18 -7.38 -3.09
N ALA A 72 35.15 -7.66 -4.40
CA ALA A 72 36.29 -8.28 -5.07
C ALA A 72 37.53 -7.39 -4.86
N PRO A 73 38.72 -7.95 -4.60
CA PRO A 73 39.93 -7.15 -4.52
C PRO A 73 40.16 -6.48 -5.87
N ILE A 74 40.30 -5.16 -5.86
CA ILE A 74 40.83 -4.40 -7.00
C ILE A 74 42.30 -4.77 -7.17
N ALA A 75 42.64 -5.35 -8.32
CA ALA A 75 44.02 -5.58 -8.74
C ALA A 75 44.41 -4.48 -9.74
N ASP A 76 45.44 -3.69 -9.41
CA ASP A 76 46.46 -3.18 -10.33
C ASP A 76 47.75 -2.89 -9.54
#